data_AF-A0AB38S6S1-F1
#
_entry.id   AF-A0AB38S6S1-F1
#
_cell.length_a   1.000
_cell.length_b   1.000
_cell.length_c   1.000
_cell.angle_alpha   90.00
_cell.angle_beta   90.00
_cell.angle_gamma   90.00
#
_symmetry.space_group_name_H-M   'P 1'
#
loop_
_entity.id
_entity.type
_entity.pdbx_description
1 polymer ?
#
loop_
_entity_poly.entity_id
_entity_poly.type
_entity_poly.pdbx_seq_one_letter_code
_entity_poly.pdbx_strand_id
1 'polypeptide(L)' 'MRKYYVKAQEALTLLHNDEIGVVSFEYVIVAACIVAAVAAAFGTTTASGIGAALTTAIGTVTTAVTTAA' A
#
# COMPACT_ATOMS: atom_id res chain seq x y z
N MET A 1 13.37 19.53 -37.93
CA MET A 1 13.71 20.61 -36.97
C MET A 1 12.51 21.04 -36.12
N ARG A 2 11.40 21.57 -36.68
CA ARG A 2 10.25 22.05 -35.87
C ARG A 2 9.63 21.01 -34.92
N LYS A 3 9.54 19.72 -35.34
CA LYS A 3 9.07 18.63 -34.46
C LYS A 3 9.92 18.47 -33.19
N TYR A 4 11.23 18.68 -33.28
CA TYR A 4 12.12 18.60 -32.13
C TYR A 4 11.99 19.83 -31.22
N TYR A 5 11.78 21.00 -31.81
CA TYR A 5 11.51 22.23 -31.07
C TYR A 5 10.21 22.14 -30.25
N VAL A 6 9.14 21.63 -30.85
CA VAL A 6 7.85 21.42 -30.16
C VAL A 6 7.99 20.42 -29.02
N LYS A 7 8.65 19.27 -29.26
CA LYS A 7 8.91 18.28 -28.20
C LYS A 7 9.77 18.84 -27.05
N ALA A 8 10.79 19.66 -27.36
CA ALA A 8 11.63 20.28 -26.35
C ALA A 8 10.84 21.30 -25.52
N GLN A 9 9.94 22.06 -26.15
CA GLN A 9 9.06 23.00 -25.47
C GLN A 9 8.03 22.29 -24.58
N GLU A 10 7.42 21.21 -25.06
CA GLU A 10 6.50 20.38 -24.25
C GLU A 10 7.21 19.77 -23.04
N ALA A 11 8.42 19.22 -23.23
CA ALA A 11 9.22 18.70 -22.12
C ALA A 11 9.58 19.78 -21.10
N LEU A 12 9.94 21.00 -21.54
CA LEU A 12 10.20 22.12 -20.64
C LEU A 12 8.94 22.63 -19.92
N THR A 13 7.78 22.63 -20.58
CA THR A 13 6.51 22.98 -19.95
C THR A 13 6.10 21.95 -18.89
N LEU A 14 6.25 20.66 -19.18
CA LEU A 14 5.98 19.58 -18.22
C LEU A 14 6.97 19.59 -17.04
N LEU A 15 8.23 19.94 -17.30
CA LEU A 15 9.24 20.14 -16.26
C LEU A 15 8.96 21.38 -15.41
N HIS A 16 8.51 22.48 -16.03
CA HIS A 16 8.10 23.70 -15.33
C HIS A 16 6.84 23.50 -14.50
N ASN A 17 5.88 22.75 -15.03
CA ASN A 17 4.64 22.42 -14.32
C ASN A 17 4.84 21.30 -13.28
N ASP A 18 6.03 20.68 -13.21
CA ASP A 18 6.40 19.55 -12.33
C ASP A 18 5.33 18.43 -12.22
N GLU A 19 4.45 18.36 -13.21
CA GLU A 19 3.17 17.66 -13.11
C GLU A 19 3.37 16.15 -13.10
N ILE A 20 4.48 15.70 -13.72
CA ILE A 20 4.88 14.29 -13.79
C ILE A 20 5.46 13.81 -12.44
N GLY A 21 6.16 14.69 -11.72
CA GLY A 21 6.76 14.38 -10.43
C GLY A 21 5.74 14.40 -9.30
N VAL A 22 4.92 15.45 -9.23
CA VAL A 22 3.98 15.70 -8.13
C VAL A 22 2.92 14.59 -8.03
N VAL A 23 2.39 14.13 -9.17
CA VAL A 23 1.41 13.03 -9.19
C VAL A 23 2.02 11.72 -8.67
N SER A 24 3.30 11.46 -8.97
CA SER A 24 4.00 10.25 -8.50
C SER A 24 4.26 10.29 -6.99
N PHE A 25 4.63 11.45 -6.43
CA PHE A 25 4.85 11.59 -4.99
C PHE A 25 3.55 11.53 -4.18
N GLU A 26 2.46 12.08 -4.70
CA GLU A 26 1.15 12.01 -4.03
C GLU A 26 0.72 10.55 -3.83
N TYR A 27 0.81 9.72 -4.87
CA TYR A 27 0.50 8.30 -4.75
C TYR A 27 1.40 7.57 -3.74
N VAL A 28 2.68 7.94 -3.65
CA VAL A 28 3.60 7.37 -2.66
C VAL A 28 3.21 7.76 -1.23
N ILE A 29 2.84 9.03 -1.01
CA ILE A 29 2.42 9.53 0.30
C ILE A 29 1.09 8.87 0.71
N VAL A 30 0.12 8.79 -0.20
CA VAL A 30 -1.16 8.11 0.04
C VAL A 30 -0.94 6.65 0.36
N ALA A 31 -0.07 5.94 -0.38
CA ALA A 31 0.27 4.55 -0.10
C ALA A 31 0.91 4.39 1.28
N ALA A 32 1.83 5.27 1.67
CA ALA A 32 2.45 5.25 3.00
C ALA A 32 1.41 5.46 4.11
N CYS A 33 0.47 6.39 3.94
CA CYS A 33 -0.62 6.63 4.88
C CYS A 33 -1.54 5.40 5.02
N ILE A 34 -1.86 4.74 3.91
CA ILE A 34 -2.67 3.50 3.93
C ILE A 34 -1.92 2.40 4.69
N VAL A 35 -0.65 2.16 4.38
CA VAL A 35 0.16 1.15 5.07
C VAL A 35 0.26 1.45 6.56
N ALA A 36 0.45 2.70 6.96
CA ALA A 36 0.50 3.12 8.35
C ALA A 36 -0.84 2.89 9.08
N ALA A 37 -1.97 3.22 8.45
CA ALA A 37 -3.30 2.99 9.02
C ALA A 37 -3.59 1.49 9.18
N VAL A 38 -3.25 0.67 8.18
CA VAL A 38 -3.39 -0.79 8.24
C VAL A 38 -2.50 -1.38 9.34
N ALA A 39 -1.24 -0.92 9.44
CA ALA A 39 -0.33 -1.35 10.48
C ALA A 39 -0.79 -0.94 11.88
N ALA A 40 -1.41 0.23 12.03
CA ALA A 40 -1.98 0.67 13.31
C ALA A 40 -3.23 -0.14 13.70
N ALA A 41 -4.08 -0.48 12.73
CA ALA A 41 -5.32 -1.23 12.97
C ALA A 41 -5.08 -2.73 13.24
N PHE A 42 -4.13 -3.33 12.52
CA PHE A 42 -3.93 -4.78 12.53
C PHE A 42 -2.59 -5.23 13.14
N GLY A 43 -1.72 -4.28 13.50
CA GLY A 43 -0.36 -4.56 13.91
C GLY A 43 0.57 -4.83 12.72
N THR A 44 1.87 -4.86 13.00
CA THR A 44 2.93 -5.15 12.00
C THR A 44 3.39 -6.61 12.01
N THR A 45 2.81 -7.42 12.89
CA THR A 45 3.20 -8.82 13.08
C THR A 45 1.98 -9.73 13.08
N THR A 46 2.19 -11.04 12.90
CA THR A 46 1.14 -12.05 12.96
C THR A 46 0.62 -12.29 14.38
N ALA A 47 1.29 -11.79 15.41
CA ALA A 47 0.91 -11.94 16.80
C ALA A 47 -0.23 -10.99 17.23
N SER A 48 -0.72 -10.13 16.34
CA SER A 48 -1.80 -9.16 16.62
C SER A 48 -2.77 -9.06 15.45
N GLY A 49 -3.91 -8.40 15.68
CA GLY A 49 -4.94 -8.16 14.67
C GLY A 49 -5.46 -9.45 14.02
N ILE A 50 -5.44 -9.49 12.69
CA ILE A 50 -6.00 -10.60 11.90
C ILE A 50 -5.23 -11.90 12.12
N GLY A 51 -3.89 -11.85 12.26
CA GLY A 51 -3.08 -13.05 12.46
C GLY A 51 -3.45 -13.78 13.74
N ALA A 52 -3.53 -13.05 14.86
CA ALA A 52 -3.92 -13.60 16.15
C ALA A 52 -5.37 -14.13 16.15
N ALA A 53 -6.30 -13.39 15.52
CA ALA A 53 -7.70 -13.81 15.41
C ALA A 53 -7.83 -15.12 14.62
N LEU A 54 -7.12 -15.24 13.49
CA LEU A 54 -7.14 -16.43 12.66
C LEU A 54 -6.50 -17.63 13.37
N THR A 55 -5.35 -17.44 14.02
CA THR A 55 -4.71 -18.49 14.82
C THR A 55 -5.61 -18.98 15.95
N THR A 56 -6.30 -18.08 16.64
CA THR A 56 -7.23 -18.43 17.72
C THR A 56 -8.44 -19.21 17.19
N ALA A 57 -9.01 -18.78 16.07
CA ALA A 57 -10.14 -19.45 15.45
C ALA A 57 -9.78 -20.87 15.00
N ILE A 58 -8.63 -21.02 14.32
CA ILE A 58 -8.11 -22.34 13.91
C ILE A 58 -7.86 -23.22 15.13
N GLY A 59 -7.22 -22.68 16.17
CA GLY A 59 -6.98 -23.42 17.42
C GLY A 59 -8.27 -23.95 18.04
N THR A 60 -9.31 -23.12 18.11
CA THR A 60 -10.64 -23.52 18.62
C THR A 60 -11.23 -24.67 17.82
N VAL A 61 -11.16 -24.60 16.48
CA VAL A 61 -11.64 -25.67 15.59
C VAL A 61 -10.84 -26.96 15.82
N THR A 62 -9.51 -26.87 15.87
CA THR A 62 -8.65 -28.03 16.12
C THR A 62 -8.98 -28.70 17.45
N THR A 63 -9.12 -27.93 18.53
CA THR A 63 -9.48 -28.47 19.85
C THR A 63 -10.85 -29.16 19.83
N ALA A 64 -11.84 -28.57 19.17
CA ALA A 64 -13.17 -29.18 19.05
C ALA A 64 -13.11 -30.53 18.31
N VAL A 65 -12.35 -30.59 17.20
CA VAL A 65 -12.17 -31.83 16.41
C VAL A 65 -11.43 -32.90 17.23
N THR A 66 -10.33 -32.54 17.91
CA THR A 66 -9.57 -33.51 18.71
C THR A 66 -10.37 -34.03 19.91
N THR A 67 -11.21 -33.20 20.52
CA THR A 67 -12.05 -33.62 21.66
C THR A 67 -13.20 -34.54 21.23
N ALA A 68 -13.65 -34.42 19.98
CA ALA A 68 -14.72 -35.25 19.42
C ALA A 68 -14.24 -36.61 18.88
N ALA A 69 -12.93 -36.80 18.75
CA ALA A 69 -12.28 -38.04 18.30
C ALA A 69 -12.01 -38.99 19.48
#